data_AF-A0A7C9EJP5-F1
#
_entry.id   AF-A0A7C9EJP5-F1
#
_cell.length_a   1.000
_cell.length_b   1.000
_cell.length_c   1.000
_cell.angle_alpha   90.00
_cell.angle_beta   90.00
_cell.angle_gamma   90.00
#
_symmetry.space_group_name_H-M   'P 1'
#
loop_
_entity.id
_entity.type
_entity.pdbx_description
1 polymer ?
#
loop_
_entity_poly.entity_id
_entity_poly.type
_entity_poly.pdbx_seq_one_letter_code
_entity_poly.pdbx_strand_id
1 'polypeptide(L)'
;KNNKDTNRSLNSNEPHVAGGWAITLLRECARAISEKNPRSQQLLWVLNELVSPYGNCEQRLAYYFLQVLLAKANKLGPHFHESLKLAMEKSYCFDTHMKLILKFQEVSPWTTFGHVASNGAILEALEGKNKLHIIDLSNTLCTQWPTLIEALAVRNDETPFLKLTLVVTDSLQKSIIKEIRQRMEKFLRIMGVPFKFHVISGLDNLGELRKEDLGVEDGEAVAVNCVQAL
;
A
#
# COMPACT_ATOMS: atom_id res chain seq x y z
N LYS A 1 -37.25 -45.54 -0.17
CA LYS A 1 -36.30 -45.75 0.95
C LYS A 1 -34.99 -45.04 0.56
N ASN A 2 -34.90 -43.71 0.63
CA ASN A 2 -34.57 -42.86 1.79
C ASN A 2 -33.35 -43.32 2.62
N ASN A 3 -32.20 -42.71 2.37
CA ASN A 3 -31.27 -42.14 3.38
C ASN A 3 -30.16 -41.37 2.63
N LYS A 4 -30.31 -40.05 2.43
CA LYS A 4 -29.97 -38.94 3.35
C LYS A 4 -28.46 -38.66 3.39
N ASP A 5 -28.09 -37.71 2.53
CA ASP A 5 -26.94 -36.82 2.67
C ASP A 5 -26.88 -36.22 4.07
N THR A 6 -25.75 -36.39 4.75
CA THR A 6 -25.38 -35.57 5.91
C THR A 6 -24.32 -34.56 5.49
N ASN A 7 -24.79 -33.49 4.85
CA ASN A 7 -24.09 -32.21 4.85
C ASN A 7 -24.10 -31.67 6.28
N ARG A 8 -23.00 -31.87 7.01
CA ARG A 8 -22.79 -31.24 8.31
C ARG A 8 -22.16 -29.86 8.06
N SER A 9 -23.04 -28.88 7.87
CA SER A 9 -22.70 -27.46 7.97
C SER A 9 -22.15 -27.18 9.37
N LEU A 10 -20.86 -26.89 9.46
CA LEU A 10 -20.25 -26.35 10.67
C LEU A 10 -20.63 -24.85 10.75
N ASN A 11 -21.82 -24.59 11.27
CA ASN A 11 -22.13 -23.30 11.88
C ASN A 11 -21.32 -23.19 13.16
N SER A 12 -20.26 -22.38 13.17
CA SER A 12 -19.58 -21.94 14.38
C SER A 12 -19.90 -20.47 14.64
N ASN A 13 -21.12 -20.22 15.12
CA ASN A 13 -21.41 -19.03 15.92
C ASN A 13 -20.96 -19.33 17.36
N GLU A 14 -19.67 -19.13 17.64
CA GLU A 14 -19.14 -19.07 19.00
C GLU A 14 -18.46 -17.70 19.22
N PRO A 15 -18.57 -17.12 20.42
CA PRO A 15 -18.10 -15.78 20.71
C PRO A 15 -16.57 -15.72 20.67
N HIS A 16 -16.03 -14.93 19.72
CA HIS A 16 -14.61 -14.65 19.52
C HIS A 16 -13.97 -13.91 20.71
N VAL A 17 -13.56 -14.61 21.76
CA VAL A 17 -12.63 -14.09 22.78
C VAL A 17 -11.68 -15.19 23.28
N ALA A 18 -10.71 -15.57 22.45
CA ALA A 18 -9.37 -16.08 22.81
C ALA A 18 -8.57 -16.24 21.51
N GLY A 19 -7.39 -15.63 21.38
CA GLY A 19 -6.61 -15.66 20.14
C GLY A 19 -6.30 -17.09 19.70
N GLY A 20 -6.48 -17.39 18.41
CA GLY A 20 -6.24 -18.71 17.83
C GLY A 20 -4.81 -19.25 18.08
N TRP A 21 -4.57 -20.53 17.75
CA TRP A 21 -3.30 -21.21 18.06
C TRP A 21 -2.09 -20.44 17.54
N ALA A 22 -2.22 -19.79 16.38
CA ALA A 22 -1.15 -19.00 15.79
C ALA A 22 -0.76 -17.82 16.69
N ILE A 23 -1.73 -17.04 17.17
CA ILE A 23 -1.47 -15.87 18.02
C ILE A 23 -0.82 -16.29 19.33
N THR A 24 -1.30 -17.38 19.92
CA THR A 24 -0.78 -17.91 21.18
C THR A 24 0.67 -18.38 21.02
N LEU A 25 0.94 -19.24 20.03
CA LEU A 25 2.28 -19.79 19.81
C LEU A 25 3.28 -18.72 19.37
N LEU A 26 2.87 -17.76 18.53
CA LEU A 26 3.71 -16.63 18.15
C LEU A 26 4.11 -15.76 19.34
N ARG A 27 3.19 -15.51 20.27
CA ARG A 27 3.45 -14.75 21.49
C ARG A 27 4.43 -15.49 22.41
N GLU A 28 4.27 -16.79 22.55
CA GLU A 28 5.19 -17.65 23.32
C GLU A 28 6.59 -17.66 22.71
N CYS A 29 6.70 -17.82 21.38
CA CYS A 29 7.97 -17.71 20.66
C CYS A 29 8.62 -16.34 20.90
N ALA A 30 7.87 -15.25 20.73
CA ALA A 30 8.37 -13.90 20.91
C ALA A 30 8.88 -13.65 22.33
N ARG A 31 8.13 -14.10 23.35
CA ARG A 31 8.53 -14.03 24.76
C ARG A 31 9.80 -14.83 25.02
N ALA A 32 9.84 -16.09 24.59
CA ALA A 32 11.01 -16.95 24.80
C ALA A 32 12.27 -16.39 24.12
N ILE A 33 12.16 -15.81 22.92
CA ILE A 33 13.27 -15.14 22.24
C ILE A 33 13.73 -13.90 23.03
N SER A 34 12.78 -13.08 23.50
CA SER A 34 13.09 -11.86 24.27
C SER A 34 13.80 -12.17 25.59
N GLU A 35 13.35 -13.21 26.29
CA GLU A 35 13.90 -13.67 27.57
C GLU A 35 15.18 -14.52 27.40
N LYS A 36 15.63 -14.76 26.17
CA LYS A 36 16.75 -15.69 25.84
C LYS A 36 16.53 -17.10 26.44
N ASN A 37 15.27 -17.52 26.50
CA ASN A 37 14.89 -18.82 27.03
C ASN A 37 15.31 -19.94 26.04
N PRO A 38 16.00 -21.00 26.51
CA PRO A 38 16.43 -22.10 25.64
C PRO A 38 15.25 -22.84 24.96
N ARG A 39 14.03 -22.75 25.50
CA ARG A 39 12.81 -23.29 24.88
C ARG A 39 12.42 -22.61 23.58
N SER A 40 12.98 -21.43 23.26
CA SER A 40 12.70 -20.72 22.02
C SER A 40 12.93 -21.58 20.77
N GLN A 41 13.97 -22.41 20.74
CA GLN A 41 14.24 -23.32 19.62
C GLN A 41 13.15 -24.37 19.43
N GLN A 42 12.66 -24.96 20.54
CA GLN A 42 11.59 -25.95 20.51
C GLN A 42 10.27 -25.32 20.02
N LEU A 43 9.94 -24.12 20.51
CA LEU A 43 8.74 -23.40 20.10
C LEU A 43 8.79 -23.01 18.62
N LEU A 44 9.95 -22.55 18.13
CA LEU A 44 10.15 -22.24 16.71
C LEU A 44 10.04 -23.49 15.83
N TRP A 45 10.54 -24.64 16.30
CA TRP A 45 10.38 -25.91 15.60
C TRP A 45 8.91 -26.32 15.50
N VAL A 46 8.17 -26.32 16.61
CA VAL A 46 6.71 -26.61 16.60
C VAL A 46 5.98 -25.66 15.65
N LEU A 47 6.31 -24.37 15.69
CA LEU A 47 5.71 -23.39 14.80
C LEU A 47 5.97 -23.75 13.33
N ASN A 48 7.22 -24.08 12.97
CA ASN A 48 7.61 -24.47 11.62
C ASN A 48 6.82 -25.65 11.05
N GLU A 49 6.45 -26.62 11.87
CA GLU A 49 5.66 -27.79 11.44
C GLU A 49 4.18 -27.46 11.14
N LEU A 50 3.65 -26.36 11.69
CA LEU A 50 2.24 -25.99 11.58
C LEU A 50 1.96 -24.95 10.49
N VAL A 51 2.98 -24.17 10.12
CA VAL A 51 2.80 -23.03 9.21
C VAL A 51 2.65 -23.44 7.75
N SER A 52 1.94 -22.63 6.98
CA SER A 52 1.88 -22.77 5.52
C SER A 52 1.50 -21.44 4.86
N PRO A 53 2.23 -20.99 3.82
CA PRO A 53 1.89 -19.76 3.09
C PRO A 53 0.62 -19.90 2.24
N TYR A 54 0.16 -21.14 2.00
CA TYR A 54 -1.04 -21.45 1.19
C TYR A 54 -2.18 -22.03 2.03
N GLY A 55 -2.01 -22.07 3.35
CA GLY A 55 -2.99 -22.60 4.29
C GLY A 55 -4.11 -21.61 4.65
N ASN A 56 -4.80 -21.90 5.76
CA ASN A 56 -5.80 -20.99 6.32
C ASN A 56 -5.16 -19.70 6.88
N CYS A 57 -6.01 -18.75 7.35
CA CYS A 57 -5.54 -17.47 7.87
C CYS A 57 -4.51 -17.61 9.02
N GLU A 58 -4.68 -18.58 9.92
CA GLU A 58 -3.75 -18.80 11.02
C GLU A 58 -2.39 -19.31 10.55
N GLN A 59 -2.38 -20.26 9.61
CA GLN A 59 -1.16 -20.81 9.03
C GLN A 59 -0.37 -19.75 8.26
N ARG A 60 -1.06 -18.89 7.50
CA ARG A 60 -0.44 -17.80 6.73
C ARG A 60 0.13 -16.73 7.64
N LEU A 61 -0.63 -16.33 8.66
CA LEU A 61 -0.17 -15.39 9.68
C LEU A 61 1.09 -15.93 10.38
N ALA A 62 1.02 -17.15 10.89
CA ALA A 62 2.13 -17.82 11.54
C ALA A 62 3.36 -17.93 10.62
N TYR A 63 3.16 -18.26 9.34
CA TYR A 63 4.25 -18.41 8.37
C TYR A 63 5.07 -17.12 8.23
N TYR A 64 4.42 -15.97 7.98
CA TYR A 64 5.12 -14.71 7.78
C TYR A 64 5.82 -14.22 9.06
N PHE A 65 5.19 -14.41 10.24
CA PHE A 65 5.83 -14.08 11.50
C PHE A 65 7.01 -15.01 11.85
N LEU A 66 6.93 -16.30 11.51
CA LEU A 66 8.02 -17.25 11.73
C LEU A 66 9.31 -16.78 11.03
N GLN A 67 9.23 -16.28 9.79
CA GLN A 67 10.39 -15.77 9.05
C GLN A 67 11.12 -14.67 9.84
N VAL A 68 10.36 -13.73 10.40
CA VAL A 68 10.89 -12.61 11.20
C VAL A 68 11.42 -13.10 12.55
N LEU A 69 10.72 -14.03 13.21
CA LEU A 69 11.15 -14.60 14.49
C LEU A 69 12.44 -15.40 14.35
N LEU A 70 12.62 -16.16 13.28
CA LEU A 70 13.87 -16.86 12.95
C LEU A 70 15.02 -15.88 12.72
N ALA A 71 14.79 -14.82 11.93
CA ALA A 71 15.79 -13.77 11.72
C ALA A 71 16.19 -13.09 13.05
N LYS A 72 15.21 -12.80 13.92
CA LYS A 72 15.44 -12.19 15.23
C LYS A 72 16.19 -13.13 16.18
N ALA A 73 15.79 -14.39 16.27
CA ALA A 73 16.42 -15.39 17.15
C ALA A 73 17.90 -15.60 16.80
N ASN A 74 18.25 -15.55 15.51
CA ASN A 74 19.61 -15.69 15.02
C ASN A 74 20.39 -14.36 14.94
N LYS A 75 19.80 -13.24 15.38
CA LYS A 75 20.37 -11.88 15.26
C LYS A 75 20.74 -11.48 13.82
N LEU A 76 20.02 -12.04 12.86
CA LEU A 76 20.19 -11.78 11.42
C LEU A 76 19.25 -10.67 10.92
N GLY A 77 18.55 -9.97 11.81
CA GLY A 77 17.54 -8.96 11.45
C GLY A 77 17.99 -7.97 10.36
N PRO A 78 19.11 -7.25 10.53
CA PRO A 78 19.60 -6.30 9.53
C PRO A 78 19.91 -6.95 8.17
N HIS A 79 20.64 -8.07 8.16
CA HIS A 79 20.98 -8.80 6.92
C HIS A 79 19.77 -9.40 6.23
N PHE A 80 18.81 -9.92 7.00
CA PHE A 80 17.56 -10.47 6.49
C PHE A 80 16.72 -9.36 5.84
N HIS A 81 16.62 -8.21 6.50
CA HIS A 81 15.93 -7.03 5.96
C HIS A 81 16.59 -6.54 4.66
N GLU A 82 17.92 -6.39 4.64
CA GLU A 82 18.66 -5.98 3.44
C GLU A 82 18.51 -6.97 2.29
N SER A 83 18.58 -8.28 2.58
CA SER A 83 18.38 -9.33 1.58
C SER A 83 16.97 -9.28 0.97
N LEU A 84 15.94 -9.05 1.80
CA LEU A 84 14.57 -8.87 1.32
C LEU A 84 14.41 -7.60 0.50
N LYS A 85 15.01 -6.48 0.93
CA LYS A 85 14.99 -5.21 0.19
C LYS A 85 15.61 -5.40 -1.20
N LEU A 86 16.78 -6.01 -1.29
CA LEU A 86 17.46 -6.29 -2.57
C LEU A 86 16.66 -7.24 -3.47
N ALA A 87 16.02 -8.26 -2.90
CA ALA A 87 15.16 -9.16 -3.66
C ALA A 87 13.93 -8.43 -4.23
N MET A 88 13.30 -7.58 -3.41
CA MET A 88 12.19 -6.72 -3.82
C MET A 88 12.62 -5.79 -4.96
N GLU A 89 13.72 -5.05 -4.81
CA GLU A 89 14.25 -4.12 -5.82
C GLU A 89 14.56 -4.82 -7.15
N LYS A 90 15.15 -6.02 -7.12
CA LYS A 90 15.43 -6.81 -8.33
C LYS A 90 14.16 -7.30 -9.03
N SER A 91 13.13 -7.62 -8.26
CA SER A 91 11.83 -8.04 -8.79
C SER A 91 10.90 -6.86 -9.10
N TYR A 92 11.32 -5.63 -8.81
CA TYR A 92 10.47 -4.46 -8.92
C TYR A 92 10.28 -4.07 -10.38
N CYS A 93 9.11 -4.41 -10.92
CA CYS A 93 8.64 -3.95 -12.22
C CYS A 93 7.27 -3.28 -12.07
N PHE A 94 7.05 -2.22 -12.86
CA PHE A 94 5.80 -1.44 -12.85
C PHE A 94 4.58 -2.32 -13.06
N ASP A 95 4.57 -3.20 -14.08
CA ASP A 95 3.36 -3.97 -14.41
C ASP A 95 2.98 -4.98 -13.31
N THR A 96 3.96 -5.62 -12.67
CA THR A 96 3.70 -6.55 -11.56
C THR A 96 3.14 -5.82 -10.35
N HIS A 97 3.73 -4.67 -9.99
CA HIS A 97 3.28 -3.87 -8.85
C HIS A 97 1.90 -3.25 -9.10
N MET A 98 1.68 -2.72 -10.31
CA MET A 98 0.38 -2.20 -10.72
C MET A 98 -0.69 -3.30 -10.66
N LYS A 99 -0.43 -4.50 -11.19
CA LYS A 99 -1.36 -5.65 -11.06
C LYS A 99 -1.66 -6.01 -9.61
N LEU A 100 -0.66 -5.98 -8.73
CA LEU A 100 -0.84 -6.25 -7.31
C LEU A 100 -1.77 -5.20 -6.66
N ILE A 101 -1.50 -3.91 -6.88
CA ILE A 101 -2.31 -2.81 -6.34
C ILE A 101 -3.75 -2.90 -6.85
N LEU A 102 -3.93 -3.06 -8.17
CA LEU A 102 -5.25 -3.16 -8.77
C LEU A 102 -6.01 -4.38 -8.25
N LYS A 103 -5.35 -5.54 -8.09
CA LYS A 103 -6.00 -6.72 -7.52
C LYS A 103 -6.38 -6.52 -6.06
N PHE A 104 -5.55 -5.82 -5.28
CA PHE A 104 -5.88 -5.49 -3.90
C PHE A 104 -7.10 -4.55 -3.82
N GLN A 105 -7.16 -3.54 -4.70
CA GLN A 105 -8.30 -2.63 -4.84
C GLN A 105 -9.58 -3.33 -5.29
N GLU A 106 -9.47 -4.36 -6.13
CA GLU A 106 -10.61 -5.16 -6.61
C GLU A 106 -11.23 -6.00 -5.48
N VAL A 107 -10.39 -6.59 -4.61
CA VAL A 107 -10.86 -7.53 -3.57
C VAL A 107 -11.05 -6.88 -2.20
N SER A 108 -10.64 -5.62 -2.01
CA SER A 108 -10.68 -4.92 -0.73
C SER A 108 -10.88 -3.41 -0.90
N PRO A 109 -11.77 -2.79 -0.11
CA PRO A 109 -11.98 -1.34 -0.14
C PRO A 109 -10.85 -0.55 0.56
N TRP A 110 -9.86 -1.22 1.14
CA TRP A 110 -8.87 -0.61 2.04
C TRP A 110 -8.21 0.65 1.46
N THR A 111 -7.77 0.59 0.20
CA THR A 111 -7.14 1.74 -0.48
C THR A 111 -8.16 2.62 -1.19
N THR A 112 -9.19 2.03 -1.82
CA THR A 112 -10.17 2.80 -2.61
C THR A 112 -11.06 3.68 -1.74
N PHE A 113 -11.37 3.25 -0.51
CA PHE A 113 -12.08 4.09 0.47
C PHE A 113 -11.36 5.42 0.70
N GLY A 114 -10.05 5.36 0.99
CA GLY A 114 -9.23 6.57 1.19
C GLY A 114 -9.19 7.44 -0.07
N HIS A 115 -9.02 6.84 -1.24
CA HIS A 115 -9.01 7.57 -2.52
C HIS A 115 -10.34 8.31 -2.76
N VAL A 116 -11.48 7.64 -2.58
CA VAL A 116 -12.81 8.24 -2.80
C VAL A 116 -13.08 9.37 -1.80
N ALA A 117 -12.79 9.13 -0.51
CA ALA A 117 -12.97 10.13 0.53
C ALA A 117 -12.10 11.36 0.29
N SER A 118 -10.80 11.17 0.01
CA SER A 118 -9.87 12.27 -0.30
C SER A 118 -10.27 13.01 -1.58
N ASN A 119 -10.63 12.30 -2.65
CA ASN A 119 -11.05 12.95 -3.89
C ASN A 119 -12.31 13.80 -3.69
N GLY A 120 -13.28 13.31 -2.92
CA GLY A 120 -14.48 14.08 -2.56
C GLY A 120 -14.13 15.37 -1.82
N ALA A 121 -13.30 15.27 -0.77
CA ALA A 121 -12.87 16.43 0.00
C ALA A 121 -12.04 17.43 -0.83
N ILE A 122 -11.18 16.95 -1.74
CA ILE A 122 -10.40 17.80 -2.65
C ILE A 122 -11.32 18.52 -3.63
N LEU A 123 -12.29 17.82 -4.25
CA LEU A 123 -13.21 18.42 -5.21
C LEU A 123 -14.08 19.51 -4.55
N GLU A 124 -14.55 19.27 -3.33
CA GLU A 124 -15.31 20.25 -2.54
C GLU A 124 -14.44 21.47 -2.18
N ALA A 125 -13.24 21.24 -1.64
CA ALA A 125 -12.36 22.33 -1.20
C ALA A 125 -11.84 23.21 -2.35
N LEU A 126 -11.73 22.65 -3.56
CA LEU A 126 -11.20 23.32 -4.74
C LEU A 126 -12.30 23.77 -5.72
N GLU A 127 -13.57 23.76 -5.29
CA GLU A 127 -14.70 24.18 -6.12
C GLU A 127 -14.55 25.64 -6.60
N GLY A 128 -14.89 25.89 -7.87
CA GLY A 128 -14.80 27.21 -8.50
C GLY A 128 -13.37 27.74 -8.72
N LYS A 129 -12.32 26.95 -8.44
CA LYS A 129 -10.93 27.33 -8.72
C LYS A 129 -10.53 26.89 -10.12
N ASN A 130 -9.80 27.75 -10.82
CA ASN A 130 -9.39 27.52 -12.21
C ASN A 130 -7.96 26.95 -12.34
N LYS A 131 -7.15 27.02 -11.27
CA LYS A 131 -5.80 26.48 -11.20
C LYS A 131 -5.66 25.63 -9.94
N LEU A 132 -5.54 24.33 -10.12
CA LEU A 132 -5.45 23.34 -9.05
C LEU A 132 -4.02 22.81 -8.99
N HIS A 133 -3.51 22.60 -7.78
CA HIS A 133 -2.26 21.90 -7.55
C HIS A 133 -2.43 20.83 -6.50
N ILE A 134 -2.31 19.58 -6.92
CA ILE A 134 -2.35 18.42 -6.05
C ILE A 134 -0.92 17.95 -5.82
N ILE A 135 -0.51 17.87 -4.55
CA ILE A 135 0.74 17.27 -4.12
C ILE A 135 0.42 15.89 -3.54
N ASP A 136 0.88 14.85 -4.21
CA ASP A 136 0.62 13.45 -3.88
C ASP A 136 1.82 12.83 -3.17
N LEU A 137 1.65 12.55 -1.88
CA LEU A 137 2.58 11.79 -1.05
C LEU A 137 1.98 10.39 -0.86
N SER A 138 2.19 9.50 -1.84
CA SER A 138 1.65 8.14 -1.79
C SER A 138 2.50 7.13 -2.56
N ASN A 139 2.32 5.84 -2.26
CA ASN A 139 2.96 4.73 -2.98
C ASN A 139 1.94 3.89 -3.79
N THR A 140 0.86 4.53 -4.28
CA THR A 140 -0.26 3.83 -4.95
C THR A 140 -0.17 3.85 -6.47
N LEU A 141 1.00 4.18 -7.03
CA LEU A 141 1.25 4.33 -8.48
C LEU A 141 0.20 5.21 -9.18
N CYS A 142 -0.22 6.29 -8.52
CA CYS A 142 -1.24 7.23 -9.01
C CYS A 142 -2.61 6.62 -9.29
N THR A 143 -2.96 5.45 -8.75
CA THR A 143 -4.27 4.80 -8.96
C THR A 143 -5.46 5.60 -8.41
N GLN A 144 -5.22 6.60 -7.54
CA GLN A 144 -6.24 7.51 -7.03
C GLN A 144 -6.75 8.50 -8.10
N TRP A 145 -5.84 9.05 -8.91
CA TRP A 145 -6.08 10.25 -9.70
C TRP A 145 -6.98 10.09 -10.94
N PRO A 146 -7.08 8.91 -11.60
CA PRO A 146 -7.97 8.76 -12.75
C PRO A 146 -9.42 9.19 -12.48
N THR A 147 -9.98 8.78 -11.35
CA THR A 147 -11.38 9.14 -10.98
C THR A 147 -11.57 10.63 -10.69
N LEU A 148 -10.57 11.30 -10.10
CA LEU A 148 -10.61 12.75 -9.90
C LEU A 148 -10.49 13.50 -11.23
N ILE A 149 -9.61 13.06 -12.12
CA ILE A 149 -9.43 13.65 -13.45
C ILE A 149 -10.71 13.51 -14.27
N GLU A 150 -11.39 12.36 -14.21
CA GLU A 150 -12.70 12.15 -14.82
C GLU A 150 -13.74 13.13 -14.28
N ALA A 151 -13.82 13.30 -12.95
CA ALA A 151 -14.73 14.26 -12.33
C ALA A 151 -14.44 15.71 -12.75
N LEU A 152 -13.17 16.10 -12.90
CA LEU A 152 -12.79 17.43 -13.39
C LEU A 152 -13.15 17.63 -14.87
N ALA A 153 -13.02 16.59 -15.69
CA ALA A 153 -13.29 16.67 -17.14
C ALA A 153 -14.78 16.80 -17.47
N VAL A 154 -15.68 16.25 -16.64
CA VAL A 154 -17.14 16.29 -16.85
C VAL A 154 -17.84 17.42 -16.08
N ARG A 155 -17.07 18.28 -15.41
CA ARG A 155 -17.62 19.42 -14.66
C ARG A 155 -18.33 20.37 -15.63
N ASN A 156 -19.46 20.96 -15.20
CA ASN A 156 -20.33 21.78 -16.07
C ASN A 156 -19.74 23.15 -16.45
N ASP A 157 -18.67 23.56 -15.79
CA ASP A 157 -17.93 24.81 -16.02
C ASP A 157 -16.68 24.57 -16.88
N GLU A 158 -15.80 25.58 -16.97
CA GLU A 158 -14.51 25.38 -17.63
C GLU A 158 -13.63 24.41 -16.84
N THR A 159 -13.09 23.41 -17.56
CA THR A 159 -12.15 22.44 -16.99
C THR A 159 -10.92 23.17 -16.45
N PRO A 160 -10.59 23.01 -15.15
CA PRO A 160 -9.50 23.77 -14.56
C PRO A 160 -8.14 23.22 -14.99
N PHE A 161 -7.11 24.06 -14.90
CA PHE A 161 -5.73 23.63 -15.05
C PHE A 161 -5.31 22.78 -13.85
N LEU A 162 -4.84 21.56 -14.08
CA LEU A 162 -4.39 20.64 -13.03
C LEU A 162 -2.87 20.46 -13.06
N LYS A 163 -2.22 20.92 -11.99
CA LYS A 163 -0.85 20.56 -11.66
C LYS A 163 -0.85 19.38 -10.68
N LEU A 164 -0.20 18.29 -11.04
CA LEU A 164 -0.07 17.12 -10.17
C LEU A 164 1.41 16.86 -9.90
N THR A 165 1.81 16.97 -8.65
CA THR A 165 3.17 16.75 -8.17
C THR A 165 3.21 15.46 -7.38
N LEU A 166 3.83 14.42 -7.94
CA LEU A 166 4.06 13.15 -7.26
C LEU A 166 5.40 13.20 -6.53
N VAL A 167 5.39 12.95 -5.22
CA VAL A 167 6.62 12.80 -4.43
C VAL A 167 6.88 11.32 -4.20
N VAL A 168 8.05 10.86 -4.66
CA VAL A 168 8.47 9.47 -4.54
C VAL A 168 9.63 9.38 -3.56
N THR A 169 9.36 8.77 -2.41
CA THR A 169 10.38 8.35 -1.45
C THR A 169 10.79 6.90 -1.70
N ASP A 170 12.01 6.57 -1.29
CA ASP A 170 12.66 5.29 -1.61
C ASP A 170 13.03 5.23 -3.10
N SER A 171 14.06 4.47 -3.44
CA SER A 171 14.67 4.47 -4.77
C SER A 171 13.82 3.73 -5.81
N LEU A 172 12.59 4.19 -6.06
CA LEU A 172 11.75 3.73 -7.15
C LEU A 172 12.57 3.89 -8.44
N GLN A 173 12.72 2.79 -9.17
CA GLN A 173 13.58 2.79 -10.35
C GLN A 173 13.11 3.84 -11.36
N LYS A 174 14.05 4.54 -12.01
CA LYS A 174 13.76 5.60 -12.99
C LYS A 174 12.81 5.13 -14.11
N SER A 175 12.88 3.85 -14.47
CA SER A 175 11.97 3.21 -15.45
C SER A 175 10.50 3.31 -15.04
N ILE A 176 10.21 3.22 -13.74
CA ILE A 176 8.87 3.16 -13.17
C ILE A 176 8.28 4.56 -13.10
N ILE A 177 9.08 5.53 -12.69
CA ILE A 177 8.73 6.95 -12.75
C ILE A 177 8.37 7.35 -14.19
N LYS A 178 9.15 6.86 -15.18
CA LYS A 178 8.87 7.10 -16.59
C LYS A 178 7.52 6.49 -17.03
N GLU A 179 7.22 5.26 -16.62
CA GLU A 179 5.93 4.60 -16.90
C GLU A 179 4.75 5.36 -16.28
N ILE A 180 4.83 5.72 -14.99
CA ILE A 180 3.80 6.50 -14.29
C ILE A 180 3.53 7.81 -15.04
N ARG A 181 4.60 8.57 -15.32
CA ARG A 181 4.52 9.83 -16.07
C ARG A 181 3.84 9.63 -17.42
N GLN A 182 4.32 8.69 -18.22
CA GLN A 182 3.78 8.46 -19.57
C GLN A 182 2.29 8.11 -19.54
N ARG A 183 1.87 7.24 -18.62
CA ARG A 183 0.47 6.81 -18.50
C ARG A 183 -0.43 7.93 -17.97
N MET A 184 -0.01 8.66 -16.94
CA MET A 184 -0.77 9.79 -16.38
C MET A 184 -0.93 10.93 -17.37
N GLU A 185 0.15 11.36 -18.03
CA GLU A 185 0.07 12.43 -19.04
C GLU A 185 -0.78 12.02 -20.25
N LYS A 186 -0.71 10.74 -20.66
CA LYS A 186 -1.58 10.21 -21.72
C LYS A 186 -3.05 10.26 -21.28
N PHE A 187 -3.36 9.87 -20.05
CA PHE A 187 -4.71 9.88 -19.53
C PHE A 187 -5.28 11.31 -19.44
N LEU A 188 -4.51 12.25 -18.88
CA LEU A 188 -4.88 13.68 -18.82
C LEU A 188 -5.19 14.26 -20.21
N ARG A 189 -4.36 13.93 -21.22
CA ARG A 189 -4.60 14.33 -22.62
C ARG A 189 -5.90 13.75 -23.18
N ILE A 190 -6.18 12.46 -22.93
CA ILE A 190 -7.41 11.81 -23.39
C ILE A 190 -8.64 12.45 -22.77
N MET A 191 -8.56 12.81 -21.48
CA MET A 191 -9.64 13.46 -20.75
C MET A 191 -9.80 14.95 -21.06
N GLY A 192 -8.92 15.55 -21.88
CA GLY A 192 -8.98 16.96 -22.24
C GLY A 192 -8.67 17.92 -21.08
N VAL A 193 -8.10 17.43 -19.98
CA VAL A 193 -7.75 18.27 -18.83
C VAL A 193 -6.42 18.96 -19.09
N PRO A 194 -6.32 20.31 -19.08
CA PRO A 194 -5.05 21.00 -19.23
C PRO A 194 -4.19 20.78 -17.98
N PHE A 195 -2.91 20.42 -18.16
CA PHE A 195 -2.12 19.90 -17.04
C PHE A 195 -0.62 20.22 -17.04
N LYS A 196 -0.02 20.04 -15.85
CA LYS A 196 1.43 19.92 -15.63
C LYS A 196 1.68 18.75 -14.66
N PHE A 197 2.46 17.77 -15.09
CA PHE A 197 2.81 16.62 -14.25
C PHE A 197 4.27 16.72 -13.78
N HIS A 198 4.48 16.87 -12.49
CA HIS A 198 5.80 16.96 -11.87
C HIS A 198 6.06 15.72 -11.00
N VAL A 199 7.31 15.25 -10.98
CA VAL A 199 7.72 14.15 -10.12
C VAL A 199 8.97 14.57 -9.39
N ILE A 200 8.91 14.53 -8.06
CA ILE A 200 10.05 14.71 -7.17
C ILE A 200 10.53 13.32 -6.78
N SER A 201 11.82 13.06 -6.96
CA SER A 201 12.44 11.74 -6.76
C SER A 201 13.88 11.89 -6.28
N GLY A 202 14.46 10.80 -5.78
CA GLY A 202 15.81 10.81 -5.23
C GLY A 202 15.87 11.30 -3.78
N LEU A 203 14.74 11.17 -3.07
CA LEU A 203 14.64 11.42 -1.64
C LEU A 203 14.77 10.09 -0.90
N ASP A 204 15.64 10.01 0.10
CA ASP A 204 15.75 8.82 0.96
C ASP A 204 14.57 8.76 1.94
N ASN A 205 14.06 9.93 2.36
CA ASN A 205 12.91 10.08 3.24
C ASN A 205 12.20 11.42 2.99
N LEU A 206 10.96 11.57 3.47
CA LEU A 206 10.18 12.80 3.30
C LEU A 206 10.79 14.03 4.01
N GLY A 207 11.69 13.85 4.98
CA GLY A 207 12.36 14.96 5.67
C GLY A 207 13.33 15.75 4.79
N GLU A 208 13.74 15.18 3.65
CA GLU A 208 14.58 15.86 2.65
C GLU A 208 13.79 16.75 1.69
N LEU A 209 12.45 16.64 1.70
CA LEU A 209 11.58 17.41 0.84
C LEU A 209 11.58 18.89 1.27
N ARG A 210 11.97 19.79 0.37
CA ARG A 210 11.94 21.23 0.62
C ARG A 210 10.73 21.86 -0.04
N LYS A 211 10.26 22.98 0.53
CA LYS A 211 9.09 23.70 0.03
C LYS A 211 9.29 24.17 -1.42
N GLU A 212 10.51 24.55 -1.76
CA GLU A 212 10.87 25.05 -3.08
C GLU A 212 10.76 23.97 -4.16
N ASP A 213 11.00 22.71 -3.78
CA ASP A 213 10.93 21.56 -4.70
C ASP A 213 9.48 21.25 -5.10
N LEU A 214 8.50 21.57 -4.24
CA LEU A 214 7.06 21.42 -4.53
C LEU A 214 6.61 22.34 -5.69
N GLY A 215 7.36 23.41 -5.94
CA GLY A 215 7.12 24.34 -7.02
C GLY A 215 5.78 25.08 -6.91
N VAL A 216 5.26 25.31 -5.69
CA VAL A 216 3.97 26.02 -5.51
C VAL A 216 4.03 27.42 -6.13
N GLU A 217 3.00 27.79 -6.89
CA GLU A 217 2.88 29.06 -7.62
C GLU A 217 1.77 29.94 -7.02
N ASP A 218 1.94 31.28 -7.08
CA ASP A 218 0.94 32.20 -6.55
C ASP A 218 -0.39 32.10 -7.32
N GLY A 219 -1.50 32.07 -6.56
CA GLY A 219 -2.85 32.03 -7.11
C GLY A 219 -3.37 30.65 -7.53
N GLU A 220 -2.59 29.58 -7.33
CA GLU A 220 -3.10 28.21 -7.44
C GLU A 220 -3.72 27.73 -6.11
N ALA A 221 -4.77 26.92 -6.21
CA ALA A 221 -5.39 26.29 -5.05
C ALA A 221 -4.74 24.93 -4.80
N VAL A 222 -4.11 24.77 -3.63
CA VAL A 222 -3.24 23.63 -3.33
C VAL A 222 -3.94 22.63 -2.41
N ALA A 223 -3.88 21.35 -2.77
CA ALA A 223 -4.25 20.23 -1.91
C ALA A 223 -3.05 19.30 -1.71
N VAL A 224 -2.77 18.94 -0.45
CA VAL A 224 -1.74 17.94 -0.11
C VAL A 224 -2.44 16.66 0.30
N ASN A 225 -2.20 15.59 -0.45
CA ASN A 225 -2.79 14.28 -0.23
C ASN A 225 -1.72 13.31 0.28
N CYS A 226 -1.90 12.80 1.49
CA CYS A 226 -0.96 11.87 2.14
C CYS A 226 -1.64 10.52 2.32
N VAL A 227 -1.16 9.48 1.63
CA VAL A 227 -1.69 8.11 1.76
C VAL A 227 -0.57 7.20 2.21
N GLN A 228 -0.61 6.79 3.49
CA GLN A 228 0.39 5.91 4.12
C GLN A 228 1.82 6.46 4.09
N ALA A 229 1.97 7.78 4.04
CA ALA A 229 3.25 8.47 3.90
C ALA A 229 3.76 9.12 5.20
N LEU A 230 2.89 9.28 6.22
CA LEU A 230 3.18 9.93 7.51
C LEU A 230 3.46 8.91 8.62
#